data_AF-A0A0C9U0Y2-F1
#
_entry.id   AF-A0A0C9U0Y2-F1
#
_cell.length_a   1.000
_cell.length_b   1.000
_cell.length_c   1.000
_cell.angle_alpha   90.00
_cell.angle_beta   90.00
_cell.angle_gamma   90.00
#
_symmetry.space_group_name_H-M   'P 1'
#
loop_
_entity.id
_entity.type
_entity.pdbx_description
1 polymer ?
#
loop_
_entity_poly.entity_id
_entity_poly.type
_entity_poly.pdbx_seq_one_letter_code
_entity_poly.pdbx_strand_id
1 'polypeptide(L)'
;MWADSAYPVQSWCIAPFKRPAADLPENRIFNYWLSRIRIRSEHVMGFLKGRFQSLKGLRQQIKDQQDHCLAVEWIRTCLIIHTLIHDIEQSTNGRDPDFEEELIELGLEGTEEAEDAEEGGAPAEEDEAHMTPGQKALNKLKRSLFASGIIGRPS
;
A
#
# COMPACT_ATOMS: atom_id res chain seq x y z
N MET A 1 -0.62 -1.78 7.50
CA MET A 1 -1.23 -0.84 6.54
C MET A 1 -0.12 -0.06 5.88
N TRP A 2 -0.11 0.05 4.56
CA TRP A 2 0.82 0.91 3.84
C TRP A 2 0.25 2.33 3.87
N ALA A 3 1.03 3.29 4.36
CA ALA A 3 0.58 4.63 4.73
C ALA A 3 1.38 5.69 3.97
N ASP A 4 0.80 6.87 3.78
CA ASP A 4 1.53 7.99 3.17
C ASP A 4 2.61 8.47 4.17
N SER A 5 3.63 9.15 3.66
CA SER A 5 4.59 9.91 4.44
C SER A 5 3.94 10.86 5.46
N ALA A 6 2.74 11.37 5.19
CA ALA A 6 1.99 12.21 6.13
C ALA A 6 1.63 11.49 7.44
N TYR A 7 1.56 10.15 7.45
CA TYR A 7 1.20 9.35 8.62
C TYR A 7 2.43 8.95 9.44
N PRO A 8 2.30 8.90 10.78
CA PRO A 8 3.37 8.39 11.63
C PRO A 8 3.58 6.89 11.42
N VAL A 9 4.84 6.46 11.44
CA VAL A 9 5.19 5.04 11.41
C VAL A 9 4.78 4.40 12.74
N GLN A 10 3.96 3.36 12.66
CA GLN A 10 3.50 2.56 13.81
C GLN A 10 3.68 1.07 13.50
N SER A 11 3.54 0.21 14.51
CA SER A 11 3.66 -1.25 14.33
C SER A 11 2.66 -1.82 13.30
N TRP A 12 1.55 -1.13 13.09
CA TRP A 12 0.49 -1.47 12.13
C TRP A 12 0.42 -0.51 10.93
N CYS A 13 1.25 0.54 10.88
CA CYS A 13 1.22 1.62 9.90
C CYS A 13 2.63 1.86 9.34
N ILE A 14 2.88 1.43 8.10
CA ILE A 14 4.18 1.49 7.44
C ILE A 14 4.16 2.63 6.43
N ALA A 15 4.88 3.71 6.73
CA ALA A 15 5.05 4.86 5.85
C ALA A 15 6.47 4.87 5.22
N PRO A 16 6.69 5.59 4.11
CA PRO A 16 8.00 5.77 3.52
C PRO A 16 8.99 6.41 4.49
N PHE A 17 10.28 6.13 4.31
CA PHE A 17 11.32 6.93 4.96
C PHE A 17 11.26 8.36 4.45
N LYS A 18 11.40 9.33 5.35
CA LYS A 18 11.50 10.76 5.02
C LYS A 18 12.96 11.18 4.87
N ARG A 19 13.21 12.29 4.18
CA ARG A 19 14.55 12.89 4.11
C ARG A 19 15.03 13.27 5.53
N PRO A 20 16.33 13.14 5.85
CA PRO A 20 17.43 12.71 4.98
C PRO A 20 17.52 11.18 4.79
N ALA A 21 16.84 10.39 5.61
CA ALA A 21 16.97 8.93 5.60
C ALA A 21 16.51 8.32 4.27
N ALA A 22 15.56 8.95 3.58
CA ALA A 22 15.10 8.54 2.25
C ALA A 22 16.21 8.47 1.19
N ASP A 23 17.27 9.28 1.35
CA ASP A 23 18.34 9.39 0.35
C ASP A 23 19.35 8.23 0.43
N LEU A 24 19.29 7.42 1.49
CA LEU A 24 20.07 6.19 1.58
C LEU A 24 19.62 5.23 0.47
N PRO A 25 20.54 4.62 -0.32
CA PRO A 25 20.19 3.80 -1.48
C PRO A 25 19.15 2.71 -1.19
N GLU A 26 19.30 2.00 -0.06
CA GLU A 26 18.35 0.97 0.35
C GLU A 26 16.97 1.52 0.74
N ASN A 27 16.92 2.71 1.35
CA ASN A 27 15.66 3.35 1.73
C ASN A 27 14.93 3.88 0.50
N ARG A 28 15.67 4.40 -0.49
CA ARG A 28 15.11 4.77 -1.79
C ARG A 28 14.49 3.58 -2.53
N ILE A 29 15.20 2.44 -2.55
CA ILE A 29 14.66 1.20 -3.12
C ILE A 29 13.42 0.76 -2.35
N PHE A 30 13.46 0.75 -1.01
CA PHE A 30 12.30 0.41 -0.19
C PHE A 30 11.10 1.30 -0.47
N ASN A 31 11.30 2.63 -0.48
CA ASN A 31 10.25 3.61 -0.77
C ASN A 31 9.65 3.40 -2.16
N TYR A 32 10.47 3.13 -3.18
CA TYR A 32 9.99 2.83 -4.53
C TYR A 32 9.00 1.65 -4.54
N TRP A 33 9.35 0.55 -3.89
CA TRP A 33 8.47 -0.62 -3.83
C TRP A 33 7.24 -0.40 -2.95
N LEU A 34 7.39 0.33 -1.86
CA LEU A 34 6.27 0.74 -1.02
C LEU A 34 5.26 1.56 -1.83
N SER A 35 5.71 2.56 -2.59
CA SER A 35 4.86 3.36 -3.47
C SER A 35 4.12 2.48 -4.49
N ARG A 36 4.80 1.54 -5.14
CA ARG A 36 4.15 0.60 -6.09
C ARG A 36 3.04 -0.23 -5.45
N ILE A 37 3.25 -0.73 -4.23
CA ILE A 37 2.22 -1.49 -3.51
C ILE A 37 1.01 -0.60 -3.19
N ARG A 38 1.26 0.66 -2.78
CA ARG A 38 0.19 1.63 -2.48
C ARG A 38 -0.62 1.96 -3.72
N ILE A 39 0.04 2.35 -4.82
CA ILE A 39 -0.60 2.71 -6.09
C ILE A 39 -1.50 1.56 -6.56
N ARG A 40 -1.00 0.32 -6.58
CA ARG A 40 -1.84 -0.84 -6.95
C ARG A 40 -3.03 -1.04 -6.01
N SER A 41 -2.83 -0.86 -4.71
CA SER A 41 -3.93 -0.97 -3.74
C SER A 41 -4.99 0.10 -3.97
N GLU A 42 -4.58 1.33 -4.31
CA GLU A 42 -5.47 2.46 -4.61
C GLU A 42 -6.26 2.22 -5.90
N HIS A 43 -5.62 1.73 -6.96
CA HIS A 43 -6.32 1.35 -8.21
C HIS A 43 -7.34 0.25 -7.98
N VAL A 44 -6.96 -0.85 -7.33
CA VAL A 44 -7.89 -1.95 -7.02
C VAL A 44 -9.10 -1.43 -6.24
N MET A 45 -8.89 -0.54 -5.26
CA MET A 45 -9.98 0.08 -4.51
C MET A 45 -10.83 1.02 -5.37
N GLY A 46 -10.22 1.73 -6.34
CA GLY A 46 -10.93 2.53 -7.34
C GLY A 46 -11.87 1.68 -8.20
N PHE A 47 -11.34 0.60 -8.79
CA PHE A 47 -12.14 -0.37 -9.57
C PHE A 47 -13.25 -0.99 -8.76
N LEU A 48 -12.95 -1.43 -7.53
CA LEU A 48 -13.95 -2.04 -6.65
C LEU A 48 -15.10 -1.07 -6.35
N LYS A 49 -14.81 0.21 -6.09
CA LYS A 49 -15.82 1.26 -5.90
C LYS A 49 -16.57 1.60 -7.19
N GLY A 50 -15.90 1.50 -8.35
CA GLY A 50 -16.51 1.67 -9.67
C GLY A 50 -17.55 0.58 -9.96
N ARG A 51 -17.22 -0.68 -9.67
CA ARG A 51 -18.10 -1.84 -9.87
C ARG A 51 -19.20 -1.91 -8.82
N PHE A 52 -18.86 -1.71 -7.54
CA PHE A 52 -19.80 -1.70 -6.43
C PHE A 52 -20.02 -0.28 -5.95
N GLN A 53 -20.96 0.42 -6.58
CA GLN A 53 -21.35 1.78 -6.18
C GLN A 53 -21.80 1.87 -4.72
N SER A 54 -22.21 0.76 -4.09
CA SER A 54 -22.50 0.69 -2.65
C SER A 54 -21.29 1.01 -1.75
N LEU A 55 -20.06 0.82 -2.26
CA LEU A 55 -18.82 1.20 -1.59
C LEU A 55 -18.44 2.68 -1.85
N LYS A 56 -19.05 3.33 -2.85
CA LYS A 56 -18.81 4.74 -3.16
C LYS A 56 -19.56 5.62 -2.17
N GLY A 57 -18.83 6.07 -1.15
CA GLY A 57 -19.42 6.83 -0.05
C GLY A 57 -20.29 5.95 0.83
N LEU A 58 -19.77 4.79 1.25
CA LEU A 58 -20.41 3.84 2.16
C LEU A 58 -21.17 4.60 3.26
N ARG A 59 -22.49 4.66 3.14
CA ARG A 59 -23.35 5.52 3.98
C ARG A 59 -23.66 4.91 5.35
N GLN A 60 -22.96 3.83 5.71
CA GLN A 60 -23.09 3.21 7.03
C GLN A 60 -22.50 4.17 8.07
N GLN A 61 -23.34 4.70 8.95
CA GLN A 61 -22.85 5.40 10.12
C GLN A 61 -22.27 4.37 11.09
N ILE A 62 -21.02 4.58 11.51
CA ILE A 62 -20.36 3.73 12.49
C ILE A 62 -20.51 4.39 13.86
N LYS A 63 -21.51 3.96 14.63
CA LYS A 63 -21.76 4.48 15.99
C LYS A 63 -21.22 3.54 17.06
N ASP A 64 -21.19 2.25 16.76
CA ASP A 64 -20.73 1.22 17.67
C ASP A 64 -19.94 0.11 16.95
N GLN A 65 -19.53 -0.89 17.73
CA GLN A 65 -18.77 -2.03 17.23
C GLN A 65 -19.59 -2.89 16.25
N GLN A 66 -20.92 -2.99 16.44
CA GLN A 66 -21.80 -3.74 15.55
C GLN A 66 -21.84 -3.08 14.17
N ASP A 67 -22.03 -1.76 14.10
CA ASP A 67 -22.03 -1.01 12.84
C ASP A 67 -20.70 -1.18 12.10
N HIS A 68 -19.58 -1.14 12.83
CA HIS A 68 -18.26 -1.38 12.26
C HIS A 68 -18.14 -2.79 11.69
N CYS A 69 -18.57 -3.81 12.44
CA CYS A 69 -18.59 -5.19 11.96
C CYS A 69 -19.45 -5.34 10.68
N LEU A 70 -20.63 -4.73 10.64
CA LEU A 70 -21.50 -4.74 9.47
C LEU A 70 -20.84 -4.08 8.25
N ALA A 71 -20.18 -2.93 8.44
CA ALA A 71 -19.43 -2.27 7.38
C ALA A 71 -18.30 -3.17 6.84
N VAL A 72 -17.57 -3.86 7.71
CA VAL A 72 -16.52 -4.81 7.32
C VAL A 72 -17.08 -6.02 6.57
N GLU A 73 -18.18 -6.62 7.05
CA GLU A 73 -18.84 -7.74 6.36
C GLU A 73 -19.37 -7.32 4.99
N TRP A 74 -19.89 -6.10 4.86
CA TRP A 74 -20.32 -5.55 3.59
C TRP A 74 -19.15 -5.44 2.60
N ILE A 75 -18.04 -4.82 3.02
CA ILE A 75 -16.83 -4.70 2.20
C ILE A 75 -16.32 -6.08 1.80
N ARG A 76 -16.28 -7.04 2.74
CA ARG A 76 -15.86 -8.41 2.48
C ARG A 76 -16.76 -9.11 1.46
N THR A 77 -18.07 -8.94 1.58
CA THR A 77 -19.04 -9.49 0.63
C THR A 77 -18.80 -8.95 -0.77
N CYS A 78 -18.59 -7.63 -0.91
CA CYS A 78 -18.22 -7.04 -2.20
C CYS A 78 -16.91 -7.60 -2.76
N LEU A 79 -15.90 -7.83 -1.92
CA LEU A 79 -14.63 -8.45 -2.35
C LEU A 79 -14.83 -9.89 -2.85
N ILE A 80 -15.59 -10.72 -2.12
CA ILE A 80 -15.89 -12.10 -2.52
C ILE A 80 -16.65 -12.13 -3.85
N ILE A 81 -17.68 -11.27 -3.98
CA ILE A 81 -18.45 -11.18 -5.22
C ILE A 81 -17.56 -10.67 -6.37
N HIS A 82 -16.67 -9.71 -6.11
CA HIS A 82 -15.71 -9.24 -7.12
C HIS A 82 -14.85 -10.38 -7.66
N THR A 83 -14.24 -11.17 -6.77
CA THR A 83 -13.42 -12.32 -7.15
C THR A 83 -14.23 -13.34 -7.93
N LEU A 84 -15.45 -13.66 -7.48
CA LEU A 84 -16.31 -14.60 -8.18
C LEU A 84 -16.69 -14.12 -9.59
N ILE A 85 -17.06 -12.85 -9.73
CA ILE A 85 -17.37 -12.26 -11.03
C ILE A 85 -16.15 -12.31 -11.94
N HIS A 86 -14.98 -11.97 -11.41
CA HIS A 86 -13.72 -12.02 -12.15
C HIS A 86 -13.40 -13.44 -12.64
N ASP A 87 -13.53 -14.45 -11.78
CA ASP A 87 -13.31 -15.84 -12.16
C ASP A 87 -14.29 -16.32 -13.24
N ILE A 88 -15.57 -15.92 -13.12
CA ILE A 88 -16.60 -16.23 -14.13
C ILE A 88 -16.25 -15.56 -15.45
N GLU A 89 -15.97 -14.25 -15.46
CA GLU A 89 -15.61 -13.50 -16.66
C GLU A 89 -14.39 -14.10 -17.35
N GLN A 90 -13.35 -14.47 -16.59
CA GLN A 90 -12.18 -15.17 -17.13
C GLN A 90 -12.53 -16.54 -17.73
N SER A 91 -13.47 -17.27 -17.14
CA SER A 91 -13.90 -18.59 -17.63
C SER A 91 -14.81 -18.51 -18.86
N THR A 92 -15.63 -17.46 -18.99
CA THR A 92 -16.62 -17.30 -20.07
C THR A 92 -16.05 -16.56 -21.27
N ASN A 93 -15.19 -15.56 -21.04
CA ASN A 93 -14.67 -14.69 -22.09
C ASN A 93 -13.18 -14.93 -22.39
N GLY A 94 -12.53 -15.84 -21.67
CA GLY A 94 -11.07 -15.94 -21.62
C GLY A 94 -10.50 -14.90 -20.65
N ARG A 95 -9.23 -15.06 -20.25
CA ARG A 95 -8.53 -14.10 -19.36
C ARG A 95 -8.63 -12.71 -20.00
N ASP A 96 -9.24 -11.76 -19.31
CA ASP A 96 -9.28 -10.35 -19.72
C ASP A 96 -7.89 -9.74 -19.47
N PRO A 97 -7.02 -9.69 -20.50
CA PRO A 97 -5.65 -9.21 -20.33
C PRO A 97 -5.66 -7.71 -20.08
N ASP A 98 -6.64 -7.00 -20.64
CA ASP A 98 -6.78 -5.56 -20.56
C ASP A 98 -6.98 -5.12 -19.11
N PHE A 99 -7.72 -5.88 -18.29
CA PHE A 99 -7.86 -5.58 -16.85
C PHE A 99 -6.57 -5.76 -16.04
N GLU A 100 -5.81 -6.83 -16.30
CA GLU A 100 -4.52 -7.05 -15.61
C GLU A 100 -3.45 -6.07 -16.11
N GLU A 101 -3.44 -5.79 -17.41
CA GLU A 101 -2.52 -4.87 -18.07
C GLU A 101 -2.81 -3.43 -17.63
N GLU A 102 -4.08 -3.01 -17.54
CA GLU A 102 -4.49 -1.71 -16.98
C GLU A 102 -4.06 -1.56 -15.51
N LEU A 103 -4.21 -2.60 -14.68
CA LEU A 103 -3.71 -2.58 -13.29
C LEU A 103 -2.17 -2.52 -13.21
N ILE A 104 -1.47 -3.12 -14.17
CA ILE A 104 -0.02 -3.10 -14.25
C ILE A 104 0.46 -1.74 -14.75
N GLU A 105 -0.14 -1.21 -15.80
CA GLU A 105 0.18 0.05 -16.47
C GLU A 105 -0.11 1.25 -15.55
N LEU A 106 -1.31 1.32 -14.97
CA LEU A 106 -1.64 2.32 -13.95
C LEU A 106 -0.70 2.23 -12.72
N GLY A 107 -0.32 1.00 -12.35
CA GLY A 107 0.66 0.74 -11.30
C GLY A 107 2.10 1.17 -11.62
N LEU A 108 2.41 1.41 -12.90
CA LEU A 108 3.70 1.89 -13.39
C LEU A 108 3.68 3.41 -13.64
N GLU A 109 2.57 3.98 -14.10
CA GLU A 109 2.43 5.42 -14.35
C GLU A 109 2.54 6.27 -13.07
N GLY A 110 2.03 5.79 -11.93
CA GLY A 110 2.15 6.50 -10.64
C GLY A 110 3.56 6.55 -10.03
N THR A 111 4.60 6.07 -10.72
CA THR A 111 5.96 5.98 -10.18
C THR A 111 6.82 7.24 -10.34
N GLU A 112 6.35 8.25 -11.08
CA GLU A 112 7.14 9.45 -11.38
C GLU A 112 7.07 10.53 -10.29
N GLU A 113 6.09 10.48 -9.38
CA GLU A 113 5.92 11.49 -8.32
C GLU A 113 6.19 10.89 -6.93
N ALA A 114 7.47 10.65 -6.66
CA ALA A 114 7.94 10.66 -5.28
C ALA A 114 7.98 12.14 -4.83
N GLU A 115 6.83 12.69 -4.46
CA GLU A 115 6.73 14.09 -4.03
C GLU A 115 7.65 14.36 -2.84
N ASP A 116 8.50 15.36 -3.07
CA ASP A 116 9.44 15.93 -2.15
C ASP A 116 8.72 16.70 -1.04
N ALA A 117 8.95 16.31 0.20
CA ALA A 117 8.69 17.16 1.35
C ALA A 117 10.03 17.51 2.01
N GLU A 118 10.51 18.74 1.74
CA GLU A 118 11.58 19.40 2.47
C GLU A 118 11.20 19.57 3.95
N GLU A 119 12.08 19.14 4.85
CA GLU A 119 12.76 20.06 5.77
C GLU A 119 14.01 19.37 6.34
N GLY A 120 15.13 20.07 6.28
CA GLY A 120 16.47 19.55 6.52
C GLY A 120 16.73 19.13 7.98
N GLY A 121 17.42 18.00 8.11
CA GLY A 121 18.15 17.59 9.30
C GLY A 121 19.23 16.60 8.88
N ALA A 122 20.42 16.69 9.44
CA ALA A 122 21.55 15.80 9.14
C ALA A 122 21.20 14.32 9.39
N PRO A 123 21.88 13.34 8.74
CA PRO A 123 21.62 11.93 8.98
C PRO A 123 22.12 11.57 10.38
N ALA A 124 21.22 11.57 11.36
CA ALA A 124 21.48 10.94 12.64
C ALA A 124 21.36 9.43 12.43
N GLU A 125 22.47 8.71 12.62
CA GLU A 125 22.41 7.28 12.92
C GLU A 125 21.53 7.13 14.17
N GLU A 126 20.26 6.79 13.98
CA GLU A 126 19.32 6.58 15.08
C GLU A 126 19.79 5.37 15.89
N ASP A 127 20.36 5.64 17.06
CA ASP A 127 20.74 4.65 18.07
C ASP A 127 19.57 3.66 18.30
N GLU A 128 19.76 2.36 18.02
CA GLU A 128 18.69 1.34 18.02
C GLU A 128 17.92 1.29 19.37
N ALA A 129 18.55 1.77 20.45
CA ALA A 129 17.98 1.93 21.78
C ALA A 129 16.79 2.91 21.83
N HIS A 130 16.78 3.96 21.00
CA HIS A 130 15.77 5.03 21.01
C HIS A 130 14.68 4.87 19.94
N MET A 131 14.73 3.85 19.09
CA MET A 131 13.71 3.64 18.06
C MET A 131 12.35 3.26 18.66
N THR A 132 11.29 3.89 18.14
CA THR A 132 9.90 3.53 18.41
C THR A 132 9.60 2.10 17.94
N PRO A 133 8.54 1.45 18.48
CA PRO A 133 8.10 0.14 17.99
C PRO A 133 7.79 0.14 16.49
N GLY A 134 7.27 1.25 15.95
CA GLY A 134 7.01 1.41 14.52
C GLY A 134 8.28 1.43 13.69
N GLN A 135 9.29 2.21 14.06
CA GLN A 135 10.60 2.25 13.39
C GLN A 135 11.28 0.87 13.43
N LYS A 136 11.19 0.15 14.55
CA LYS A 136 11.69 -1.24 14.68
C LYS A 136 11.00 -2.17 13.69
N ALA A 137 9.67 -2.09 13.57
CA ALA A 137 8.88 -2.90 12.64
C ALA A 137 9.23 -2.58 11.17
N LEU A 138 9.35 -1.30 10.83
CA LEU A 138 9.75 -0.82 9.50
C LEU A 138 11.14 -1.34 9.12
N ASN A 139 12.13 -1.17 10.00
CA ASN A 139 13.50 -1.64 9.74
C ASN A 139 13.59 -3.17 9.65
N LYS A 140 12.83 -3.90 10.48
CA LYS A 140 12.75 -5.37 10.38
C LYS A 140 12.14 -5.80 9.04
N LEU A 141 11.08 -5.15 8.61
CA LEU A 141 10.43 -5.41 7.32
C LEU A 141 11.41 -5.15 6.16
N LYS A 142 12.07 -3.99 6.16
CA LYS A 142 13.11 -3.63 5.20
C LYS A 142 14.18 -4.72 5.12
N ARG A 143 14.78 -5.11 6.25
CA ARG A 143 15.80 -6.17 6.32
C ARG A 143 15.29 -7.50 5.75
N SER A 144 14.08 -7.92 6.12
CA SER A 144 13.47 -9.16 5.63
C SER A 144 13.23 -9.15 4.12
N LEU A 145 12.88 -7.99 3.57
CA LEU A 145 12.54 -7.79 2.17
C LEU A 145 13.80 -7.80 1.27
N PHE A 146 14.92 -7.25 1.75
CA PHE A 146 16.22 -7.39 1.07
C PHE A 146 16.83 -8.78 1.25
N ALA A 147 16.57 -9.45 2.38
CA ALA A 147 17.03 -10.82 2.62
C ALA A 147 16.29 -11.86 1.76
N SER A 148 15.04 -11.62 1.40
CA SER A 148 14.23 -12.55 0.58
C SER A 148 14.61 -12.57 -0.90
N GLY A 149 15.44 -11.62 -1.37
CA GLY A 149 15.87 -11.52 -2.77
C GLY A 149 14.77 -11.09 -3.75
N ILE A 150 13.56 -10.79 -3.26
CA ILE A 150 12.42 -10.27 -4.05
C ILE A 150 12.77 -8.89 -4.63
N ILE A 151 13.64 -8.16 -3.94
CA ILE A 151 14.04 -6.80 -4.29
C ILE A 151 15.54 -6.82 -4.53
N GLY A 152 15.97 -6.43 -5.74
CA GLY A 152 17.37 -6.42 -6.14
C GLY A 152 18.25 -5.71 -5.10
N ARG A 153 19.35 -6.36 -4.70
CA ARG A 153 20.34 -5.73 -3.82
C ARG A 153 20.89 -4.49 -4.53
N PRO A 154 21.15 -3.39 -3.80
CA PRO A 154 21.90 -2.29 -4.36
C PRO A 154 23.29 -2.81 -4.78
N SER A 155 23.63 -2.60 -6.04
CA SER A 155 24.97 -2.81 -6.61
C SER A 155 25.94 -1.76 -6.10
#